data_AF-A0AAJ0GH19-F1
#
_entry.id   AF-A0AAJ0GH19-F1
#
_cell.length_a   1.000
_cell.length_b   1.000
_cell.length_c   1.000
_cell.angle_alpha   90.00
_cell.angle_beta   90.00
_cell.angle_gamma   90.00
#
_symmetry.space_group_name_H-M   'P 1'
#
loop_
_entity.id
_entity.type
_entity.pdbx_description
1 polymer ?
#
loop_
_entity_poly.entity_id
_entity_poly.type
_entity_poly.pdbx_seq_one_letter_code
_entity_poly.pdbx_strand_id
1 'polypeptide(L)'
;MSETSPVGEEKHRRASQTAVDAGLANADDAAMLAKLGYKQELRRNFTMIEVFGIAFSIMGLLPSIASTLAYSIPSGPAGMVWSWFLASMFIFVVGLAMADLGSAMPTSGGLYWWTHFFASPKTRNALSFLVGYSNTLGLVGGLCSIDYGFALMLLSVVVIAKDGEWAPSNGIIYAVFLGCVICHGILASTMSKIMGKLQTVFVVMNFILIFATIIALPIGRASQRNDAEYIFTRVSNLTAWPTGWTFMLAWLSPIWTIGGKSSKLSTY
;
A
#
# COMPACT_ATOMS: atom_id res chain seq x y z
N MET A 1 -28.79 -42.65 -19.77
CA MET A 1 -28.52 -41.27 -19.33
C MET A 1 -28.46 -41.31 -17.81
N SER A 2 -27.27 -41.46 -17.22
CA SER A 2 -27.11 -41.54 -15.76
C SER A 2 -26.90 -40.13 -15.21
N GLU A 3 -27.90 -39.61 -14.48
CA GLU A 3 -27.76 -38.36 -13.72
C GLU A 3 -26.69 -38.53 -12.64
N THR A 4 -25.57 -37.83 -12.80
CA THR A 4 -24.59 -37.63 -11.75
C THR A 4 -25.21 -36.75 -10.68
N SER A 5 -25.51 -37.33 -9.52
CA SER A 5 -26.12 -36.62 -8.39
C SER A 5 -25.28 -35.40 -7.96
N PRO A 6 -25.89 -34.21 -7.82
CA PRO A 6 -25.19 -32.96 -7.45
C PRO A 6 -24.55 -33.01 -6.05
N VAL A 7 -24.94 -33.99 -5.23
CA VAL A 7 -24.37 -34.23 -3.89
C VAL A 7 -22.95 -34.81 -3.97
N GLY A 8 -22.63 -35.55 -5.03
CA GLY A 8 -21.30 -36.12 -5.26
C GLY A 8 -20.26 -35.05 -5.60
N GLU A 9 -20.61 -34.10 -6.47
CA GLU A 9 -19.75 -32.99 -6.86
C GLU A 9 -19.51 -32.00 -5.71
N GLU A 10 -20.52 -31.69 -4.89
CA GLU A 10 -20.34 -30.80 -3.73
C GLU A 10 -19.42 -31.43 -2.67
N LYS A 11 -19.52 -32.74 -2.46
CA LYS A 11 -18.66 -33.48 -1.53
C LYS A 11 -17.22 -33.57 -2.05
N HIS A 12 -17.03 -33.76 -3.36
CA HIS A 12 -15.70 -33.75 -3.99
C HIS A 12 -15.08 -32.34 -4.01
N ARG A 13 -15.88 -31.29 -4.21
CA ARG A 13 -15.43 -29.89 -4.16
C ARG A 13 -15.06 -29.45 -2.74
N ARG A 14 -15.84 -29.86 -1.73
CA ARG A 14 -15.49 -29.67 -0.31
C ARG A 14 -14.25 -30.45 0.10
N ALA A 15 -14.09 -31.70 -0.36
CA ALA A 15 -12.90 -32.50 -0.07
C ALA A 15 -11.65 -31.95 -0.76
N SER A 16 -11.76 -31.49 -2.01
CA SER A 16 -10.69 -30.81 -2.74
C SER A 16 -10.33 -29.46 -2.09
N GLN A 17 -11.31 -28.66 -1.66
CA GLN A 17 -11.05 -27.44 -0.89
C GLN A 17 -10.36 -27.77 0.44
N THR A 18 -10.84 -28.76 1.19
CA THR A 18 -10.24 -29.17 2.48
C THR A 18 -8.81 -29.70 2.32
N ALA A 19 -8.50 -30.38 1.21
CA ALA A 19 -7.16 -30.89 0.91
C ALA A 19 -6.17 -29.79 0.47
N VAL A 20 -6.66 -28.75 -0.23
CA VAL A 20 -5.87 -27.56 -0.56
C VAL A 20 -5.66 -26.70 0.70
N ASP A 21 -6.68 -26.59 1.56
CA ASP A 21 -6.66 -25.86 2.84
C ASP A 21 -5.67 -26.46 3.85
N ALA A 22 -5.55 -27.79 3.90
CA ALA A 22 -4.58 -28.49 4.76
C ALA A 22 -3.11 -28.27 4.35
N GLY A 23 -2.86 -27.85 3.11
CA GLY A 23 -1.52 -27.49 2.63
C GLY A 23 -1.14 -26.02 2.83
N LEU A 24 -2.09 -25.14 3.17
CA LEU A 24 -1.89 -23.69 3.28
C LEU A 24 -1.78 -23.18 4.73
N ALA A 25 -2.37 -23.89 5.69
CA ALA A 25 -2.16 -23.68 7.12
C ALA A 25 -1.08 -24.65 7.61
N ASN A 26 0.15 -24.17 7.81
CA ASN A 26 1.21 -24.98 8.40
C ASN A 26 0.76 -25.45 9.79
N ALA A 27 0.75 -26.77 10.03
CA ALA A 27 0.45 -27.33 11.35
C ALA A 27 1.39 -26.79 12.43
N ASP A 28 2.60 -26.40 12.04
CA ASP A 28 3.60 -25.76 12.90
C ASP A 28 3.19 -24.34 13.33
N ASP A 29 2.59 -23.53 12.45
CA ASP A 29 2.10 -22.18 12.77
C ASP A 29 0.94 -22.26 13.77
N ALA A 30 0.02 -23.22 13.55
CA ALA A 30 -1.09 -23.48 14.46
C ALA A 30 -0.61 -23.95 15.84
N ALA A 31 0.43 -24.80 15.88
CA ALA A 31 1.08 -25.23 17.12
C ALA A 31 1.82 -24.09 17.82
N MET A 32 2.43 -23.17 17.06
CA MET A 32 3.12 -21.99 17.60
C MET A 32 2.13 -20.98 18.18
N LEU A 33 1.01 -20.74 17.50
CA LEU A 33 -0.12 -19.93 17.99
C LEU A 33 -0.71 -20.52 19.28
N ALA A 34 -0.90 -21.85 19.32
CA ALA A 34 -1.38 -22.54 20.50
C ALA A 34 -0.41 -22.40 21.69
N LYS A 35 0.92 -22.44 21.45
CA LYS A 35 1.95 -22.16 22.47
C LYS A 35 1.91 -20.71 22.97
N LEU A 36 1.46 -19.77 22.14
CA LEU A 36 1.26 -18.36 22.50
C LEU A 36 -0.11 -18.09 23.15
N GLY A 37 -0.96 -19.12 23.34
CA GLY A 37 -2.27 -19.00 23.95
C GLY A 37 -3.38 -18.49 23.01
N TYR A 38 -3.12 -18.45 21.70
CA TYR A 38 -4.08 -18.00 20.69
C TYR A 38 -4.65 -19.17 19.88
N LYS A 39 -5.97 -19.15 19.66
CA LYS A 39 -6.65 -20.05 18.73
C LYS A 39 -6.65 -19.42 17.33
N GLN A 40 -6.13 -20.12 16.33
CA GLN A 40 -6.12 -19.65 14.94
C GLN A 40 -7.56 -19.64 14.39
N GLU A 41 -8.19 -18.46 14.29
CA GLU A 41 -9.56 -18.31 13.76
C GLU A 41 -9.62 -17.89 12.28
N LEU A 42 -8.51 -17.43 11.71
CA LEU A 42 -8.41 -16.98 10.31
C LEU A 42 -7.93 -18.11 9.40
N ARG A 43 -8.72 -18.42 8.36
CA ARG A 43 -8.37 -19.38 7.29
C ARG A 43 -7.43 -18.71 6.27
N ARG A 44 -6.24 -19.27 6.05
CA ARG A 44 -5.28 -18.77 5.06
C ARG A 44 -5.60 -19.39 3.69
N ASN A 45 -6.17 -18.60 2.78
CA ASN A 45 -6.63 -19.06 1.47
C ASN A 45 -5.68 -18.69 0.30
N PHE A 46 -4.49 -18.12 0.57
CA PHE A 46 -3.59 -17.60 -0.45
C PHE A 46 -2.14 -18.10 -0.27
N THR A 47 -1.49 -18.46 -1.38
CA THR A 47 -0.06 -18.78 -1.44
C THR A 47 0.80 -17.52 -1.31
N MET A 48 2.08 -17.66 -0.94
CA MET A 48 3.01 -16.51 -0.80
C MET A 48 3.10 -15.64 -2.06
N ILE A 49 3.10 -16.25 -3.26
CA ILE A 49 3.15 -15.54 -4.53
C ILE A 49 1.84 -14.79 -4.79
N GLU A 50 0.70 -15.40 -4.47
CA GLU A 50 -0.61 -14.74 -4.57
C GLU A 50 -0.73 -13.58 -3.59
N VAL A 51 -0.27 -13.73 -2.34
CA VAL A 51 -0.23 -12.65 -1.35
C VAL A 51 0.67 -11.51 -1.82
N PHE A 52 1.85 -11.81 -2.37
CA PHE A 52 2.76 -10.81 -2.93
C PHE A 52 2.12 -10.08 -4.13
N GLY A 53 1.54 -10.83 -5.06
CA GLY A 53 0.86 -10.28 -6.24
C GLY A 53 -0.32 -9.40 -5.86
N ILE A 54 -1.17 -9.86 -4.93
CA ILE A 54 -2.31 -9.10 -4.40
C ILE A 54 -1.81 -7.85 -3.67
N ALA A 55 -0.79 -7.96 -2.80
CA ALA A 55 -0.23 -6.83 -2.08
C ALA A 55 0.31 -5.76 -3.05
N PHE A 56 1.14 -6.15 -4.02
CA PHE A 56 1.66 -5.26 -5.06
C PHE A 56 0.53 -4.55 -5.83
N SER A 57 -0.51 -5.29 -6.17
CA SER A 57 -1.66 -4.78 -6.91
C SER A 57 -2.50 -3.77 -6.13
N ILE A 58 -2.71 -4.04 -4.84
CA ILE A 58 -3.44 -3.13 -3.93
C ILE A 58 -2.63 -1.84 -3.70
N MET A 59 -1.30 -1.86 -3.92
CA MET A 59 -0.48 -0.69 -3.67
C MET A 59 -0.80 0.50 -4.57
N GLY A 60 -1.44 0.32 -5.73
CA GLY A 60 -1.76 1.41 -6.64
C GLY A 60 -0.53 2.28 -6.96
N LEU A 61 0.54 1.63 -7.47
CA LEU A 61 1.87 2.22 -7.61
C LEU A 61 1.87 3.53 -8.41
N LEU A 62 1.17 3.54 -9.56
CA LEU A 62 1.15 4.67 -10.48
C LEU A 62 0.42 5.90 -9.90
N PRO A 63 -0.83 5.76 -9.40
CA PRO A 63 -1.48 6.86 -8.68
C PRO A 63 -0.67 7.34 -7.48
N SER A 64 -0.02 6.43 -6.76
CA SER A 64 0.80 6.79 -5.58
C SER A 64 2.03 7.62 -5.93
N ILE A 65 2.72 7.27 -7.02
CA ILE A 65 3.84 8.06 -7.53
C ILE A 65 3.32 9.41 -8.00
N ALA A 66 2.21 9.44 -8.75
CA ALA A 66 1.64 10.68 -9.26
C ALA A 66 1.22 11.65 -8.15
N SER A 67 0.63 11.17 -7.05
CA SER A 67 0.22 12.02 -5.92
C SER A 67 1.41 12.58 -5.13
N THR A 68 2.53 11.85 -5.09
CA THR A 68 3.70 12.21 -4.29
C THR A 68 4.83 12.86 -5.10
N LEU A 69 4.69 12.92 -6.43
CA LEU A 69 5.71 13.43 -7.33
C LEU A 69 6.14 14.86 -6.98
N ALA A 70 5.21 15.68 -6.48
CA ALA A 70 5.47 17.05 -6.03
C ALA A 70 6.54 17.14 -4.92
N TYR A 71 6.73 16.09 -4.12
CA TYR A 71 7.77 16.06 -3.08
C TYR A 71 9.16 15.77 -3.66
N SER A 72 9.24 15.03 -4.76
CA SER A 72 10.52 14.59 -5.33
C SER A 72 11.02 15.49 -6.47
N ILE A 73 10.11 16.13 -7.24
CA ILE A 73 10.47 17.08 -8.31
C ILE A 73 11.49 18.14 -7.87
N PRO A 74 11.38 18.77 -6.68
CA PRO A 74 12.29 19.83 -6.29
C PRO A 74 13.75 19.39 -6.13
N SER A 75 14.01 18.08 -5.97
CA SER A 75 15.36 17.49 -5.85
C SER A 75 16.04 17.20 -7.19
N GLY A 76 15.32 17.44 -8.30
CA GLY A 76 15.79 17.14 -9.66
C GLY A 76 15.83 15.64 -9.99
N PRO A 77 16.18 15.30 -11.23
CA PRO A 77 16.13 13.92 -11.74
C PRO A 77 16.99 12.94 -10.92
N ALA A 78 18.23 13.32 -10.61
CA ALA A 78 19.12 12.48 -9.81
C ALA A 78 18.58 12.31 -8.38
N GLY A 79 18.04 13.38 -7.79
CA GLY A 79 17.43 13.33 -6.47
C GLY A 79 16.24 12.38 -6.43
N MET A 80 15.37 12.40 -7.44
CA MET A 80 14.22 11.49 -7.57
C MET A 80 14.66 10.02 -7.66
N VAL A 81 15.66 9.70 -8.48
CA VAL A 81 16.12 8.32 -8.69
C VAL A 81 16.84 7.79 -7.45
N TRP A 82 17.84 8.52 -6.94
CA TRP A 82 18.64 8.07 -5.80
C TRP A 82 17.85 8.05 -4.50
N SER A 83 16.91 8.97 -4.30
CA SER A 83 16.00 8.92 -3.13
C SER A 83 15.11 7.68 -3.18
N TRP A 84 14.62 7.31 -4.36
CA TRP A 84 13.81 6.10 -4.54
C TRP A 84 14.58 4.84 -4.17
N PHE A 85 15.80 4.67 -4.70
CA PHE A 85 16.65 3.52 -4.40
C PHE A 85 17.00 3.43 -2.90
N LEU A 86 17.47 4.55 -2.33
CA LEU A 86 17.95 4.55 -0.96
C LEU A 86 16.81 4.36 0.05
N ALA A 87 15.67 5.03 -0.13
CA ALA A 87 14.51 4.82 0.72
C ALA A 87 13.96 3.40 0.60
N SER A 88 13.89 2.84 -0.62
CA SER A 88 13.46 1.45 -0.83
C SER A 88 14.35 0.45 -0.12
N MET A 89 15.68 0.69 -0.10
CA MET A 89 16.62 -0.16 0.63
C MET A 89 16.34 -0.17 2.14
N PHE A 90 16.12 0.99 2.75
CA PHE A 90 15.76 1.06 4.18
C PHE A 90 14.41 0.40 4.47
N ILE A 91 13.41 0.62 3.62
CA ILE A 91 12.09 -0.02 3.76
C ILE A 91 12.20 -1.54 3.64
N PHE A 92 13.06 -2.03 2.74
CA PHE A 92 13.33 -3.47 2.59
C PHE A 92 13.96 -4.06 3.84
N VAL A 93 14.95 -3.39 4.47
CA VAL A 93 15.53 -3.83 5.74
C VAL A 93 14.48 -3.91 6.85
N VAL A 94 13.63 -2.90 6.97
CA VAL A 94 12.52 -2.92 7.94
C VAL A 94 11.54 -4.05 7.62
N GLY A 95 11.24 -4.26 6.34
CA GLY A 95 10.38 -5.36 5.88
C GLY A 95 10.95 -6.74 6.23
N LEU A 96 12.25 -6.94 6.09
CA LEU A 96 12.93 -8.18 6.50
C LEU A 96 12.83 -8.41 8.01
N ALA A 97 13.06 -7.37 8.82
CA ALA A 97 12.91 -7.48 10.28
C ALA A 97 11.46 -7.83 10.70
N MET A 98 10.47 -7.26 10.01
CA MET A 98 9.06 -7.60 10.24
C MET A 98 8.71 -9.01 9.77
N ALA A 99 9.30 -9.47 8.67
CA ALA A 99 9.12 -10.84 8.17
C ALA A 99 9.69 -11.87 9.15
N ASP A 100 10.87 -11.59 9.73
CA ASP A 100 11.49 -12.44 10.76
C ASP A 100 10.59 -12.56 12.00
N LEU A 101 10.11 -11.42 12.53
CA LEU A 101 9.17 -11.39 13.65
C LEU A 101 7.84 -12.07 13.33
N GLY A 102 7.29 -11.86 12.13
CA GLY A 102 6.04 -12.48 11.68
C GLY A 102 6.16 -13.99 11.55
N SER A 103 7.32 -14.50 11.11
CA SER A 103 7.57 -15.94 11.02
C SER A 103 7.73 -16.59 12.39
N ALA A 104 8.35 -15.89 13.35
CA ALA A 104 8.54 -16.39 14.70
C ALA A 104 7.30 -16.23 15.59
N MET A 105 6.42 -15.26 15.31
CA MET A 105 5.26 -14.96 16.16
C MET A 105 4.09 -14.47 15.30
N PRO A 106 3.39 -15.38 14.61
CA PRO A 106 2.31 -15.05 13.68
C PRO A 106 1.03 -14.69 14.44
N THR A 107 1.00 -13.56 15.16
CA THR A 107 -0.16 -13.10 15.94
C THR A 107 -0.98 -12.05 15.18
N SER A 108 -2.32 -12.18 15.23
CA SER A 108 -3.23 -11.16 14.70
C SER A 108 -3.04 -9.85 15.47
N GLY A 109 -2.54 -8.80 14.80
CA GLY A 109 -2.22 -7.52 15.43
C GLY A 109 -0.74 -7.29 15.77
N GLY A 110 0.15 -8.13 15.24
CA GLY A 110 1.61 -8.14 15.41
C GLY A 110 2.25 -6.94 16.12
N LEU A 111 2.26 -5.75 15.51
CA LEU A 111 2.95 -4.57 16.05
C LEU A 111 2.65 -4.24 17.52
N TYR A 112 1.38 -4.21 17.95
CA TYR A 112 1.06 -3.90 19.35
C TYR A 112 1.41 -5.05 20.29
N TRP A 113 1.27 -6.29 19.79
CA TRP A 113 1.49 -7.51 20.56
C TRP A 113 2.98 -7.79 20.74
N TRP A 114 3.78 -7.69 19.67
CA TRP A 114 5.25 -7.76 19.70
C TRP A 114 5.83 -6.70 20.62
N THR A 115 5.27 -5.47 20.59
CA THR A 115 5.68 -4.41 21.53
C THR A 115 5.39 -4.81 22.97
N HIS A 116 4.24 -5.40 23.25
CA HIS A 116 3.89 -5.85 24.61
C HIS A 116 4.78 -7.03 25.08
N PHE A 117 5.11 -7.93 24.16
CA PHE A 117 5.92 -9.13 24.42
C PHE A 117 7.39 -8.78 24.73
N PHE A 118 8.00 -7.87 23.97
CA PHE A 118 9.41 -7.49 24.16
C PHE A 118 9.64 -6.37 25.19
N ALA A 119 8.63 -5.57 25.50
CA ALA A 119 8.78 -4.48 26.45
C ALA A 119 8.88 -4.97 27.91
N SER A 120 9.60 -4.19 28.73
CA SER A 120 9.72 -4.49 30.17
C SER A 120 8.35 -4.52 30.87
N PRO A 121 8.16 -5.33 31.93
CA PRO A 121 6.87 -5.44 32.63
C PRO A 121 6.29 -4.10 33.12
N LYS A 122 7.15 -3.12 33.38
CA LYS A 122 6.76 -1.77 33.83
C LYS A 122 6.24 -0.89 32.70
N THR A 123 6.72 -1.08 31.47
CA THR A 123 6.42 -0.19 30.33
C THR A 123 5.58 -0.85 29.23
N ARG A 124 5.38 -2.17 29.26
CA ARG A 124 4.70 -2.92 28.19
C ARG A 124 3.31 -2.42 27.83
N ASN A 125 2.50 -2.05 28.82
CA ASN A 125 1.14 -1.56 28.56
C ASN A 125 1.16 -0.17 27.92
N ALA A 126 2.03 0.74 28.41
CA ALA A 126 2.15 2.09 27.89
C ALA A 126 2.73 2.12 26.46
N LEU A 127 3.77 1.31 26.19
CA LEU A 127 4.38 1.22 24.87
C LEU A 127 3.44 0.55 23.86
N SER A 128 2.75 -0.52 24.25
CA SER A 128 1.77 -1.18 23.39
C SER A 128 0.60 -0.24 23.05
N PHE A 129 0.11 0.54 24.03
CA PHE A 129 -0.90 1.57 23.79
C PHE A 129 -0.40 2.66 22.84
N LEU A 130 0.83 3.16 23.04
CA LEU A 130 1.43 4.17 22.16
C LEU A 130 1.56 3.67 20.72
N VAL A 131 2.01 2.42 20.53
CA VAL A 131 2.14 1.79 19.20
C VAL A 131 0.78 1.55 18.55
N GLY A 132 -0.21 1.09 19.30
CA GLY A 132 -1.57 0.91 18.78
C GLY A 132 -2.21 2.25 18.37
N TYR A 133 -2.03 3.28 19.20
CA TYR A 133 -2.58 4.61 18.93
C TYR A 133 -1.86 5.30 17.76
N SER A 134 -0.53 5.22 17.68
CA SER A 134 0.24 5.77 16.56
C SER A 134 -0.10 5.06 15.23
N ASN A 135 -0.31 3.74 15.26
CA ASN A 135 -0.80 3.01 14.09
C ASN A 135 -2.19 3.47 13.66
N THR A 136 -3.10 3.69 14.61
CA THR A 136 -4.45 4.20 14.32
C THR A 136 -4.40 5.59 13.69
N LEU A 137 -3.62 6.51 14.26
CA LEU A 137 -3.40 7.85 13.69
C LEU A 137 -2.76 7.77 12.30
N GLY A 138 -1.81 6.85 12.10
CA GLY A 138 -1.18 6.60 10.81
C GLY A 138 -2.17 6.12 9.75
N LEU A 139 -3.10 5.24 10.11
CA LEU A 139 -4.16 4.76 9.20
C LEU A 139 -5.15 5.88 8.85
N VAL A 140 -5.57 6.70 9.83
CA VAL A 140 -6.45 7.86 9.60
C VAL A 140 -5.74 8.90 8.73
N GLY A 141 -4.49 9.23 9.05
CA GLY A 141 -3.66 10.15 8.26
C GLY A 141 -3.42 9.63 6.84
N GLY A 142 -3.20 8.32 6.68
CA GLY A 142 -3.07 7.67 5.38
C GLY A 142 -4.34 7.76 4.54
N LEU A 143 -5.51 7.52 5.14
CA LEU A 143 -6.81 7.69 4.47
C LEU A 143 -6.98 9.14 3.98
N CYS A 144 -6.82 10.12 4.88
CA CYS A 144 -6.93 11.54 4.54
C CYS A 144 -5.92 11.92 3.44
N SER A 145 -4.70 11.40 3.49
CA SER A 145 -3.67 11.68 2.50
C SER A 145 -4.04 11.14 1.11
N ILE A 146 -4.63 9.95 1.02
CA ILE A 146 -5.07 9.36 -0.25
C ILE A 146 -6.22 10.18 -0.84
N ASP A 147 -7.22 10.52 -0.03
CA ASP A 147 -8.37 11.31 -0.48
C ASP A 147 -7.98 12.72 -0.89
N TYR A 148 -7.00 13.32 -0.22
CA TYR A 148 -6.45 14.61 -0.61
C TYR A 148 -5.73 14.53 -1.96
N GLY A 149 -4.89 13.50 -2.16
CA GLY A 149 -4.24 13.23 -3.45
C GLY A 149 -5.25 13.01 -4.58
N PHE A 150 -6.32 12.27 -4.31
CA PHE A 150 -7.41 12.05 -5.25
C PHE A 150 -8.15 13.35 -5.60
N ALA A 151 -8.46 14.19 -4.61
CA ALA A 151 -9.09 15.49 -4.83
C ALA A 151 -8.23 16.41 -5.71
N LEU A 152 -6.91 16.44 -5.49
CA LEU A 152 -5.97 17.18 -6.34
C LEU A 152 -5.95 16.66 -7.77
N MET A 153 -5.96 15.34 -7.97
CA MET A 153 -6.02 14.75 -9.31
C MET A 153 -7.34 15.08 -10.02
N LEU A 154 -8.47 14.98 -9.31
CA LEU A 154 -9.79 15.30 -9.85
C LEU A 154 -9.86 16.78 -10.27
N LEU A 155 -9.36 17.68 -9.44
CA LEU A 155 -9.28 19.10 -9.77
C LEU A 155 -8.30 19.38 -10.92
N SER A 156 -7.21 18.62 -11.02
CA SER A 156 -6.26 18.75 -12.14
C SER A 156 -6.92 18.45 -13.50
N VAL A 157 -7.89 17.52 -13.55
CA VAL A 157 -8.68 17.28 -14.77
C VAL A 157 -9.46 18.54 -15.19
N VAL A 158 -10.04 19.26 -14.23
CA VAL A 158 -10.78 20.50 -14.49
C VAL A 158 -9.85 21.61 -14.96
N VAL A 159 -8.67 21.74 -14.35
CA VAL A 159 -7.63 22.70 -14.76
C VAL A 159 -7.22 22.43 -16.22
N ILE A 160 -6.96 21.17 -16.57
CA ILE A 160 -6.60 20.78 -17.94
C ILE A 160 -7.75 21.05 -18.93
N ALA A 161 -8.99 20.74 -18.54
CA ALA A 161 -10.16 20.99 -19.38
C ALA A 161 -10.48 22.49 -19.58
N LYS A 162 -9.86 23.37 -18.80
CA LYS A 162 -9.97 24.83 -18.89
C LYS A 162 -8.68 25.48 -19.41
N ASP A 163 -7.82 24.70 -20.09
CA ASP A 163 -6.55 25.15 -20.65
C ASP A 163 -5.61 25.85 -19.64
N GLY A 164 -5.76 25.56 -18.34
CA GLY A 164 -4.97 26.18 -17.26
C GLY A 164 -5.44 27.57 -16.80
N GLU A 165 -6.50 28.12 -17.40
CA GLU A 165 -7.04 29.45 -17.06
C GLU A 165 -7.72 29.52 -15.68
N TRP A 166 -7.96 28.36 -15.07
CA TRP A 166 -8.56 28.26 -13.75
C TRP A 166 -7.66 27.43 -12.83
N ALA A 167 -7.43 27.94 -11.62
CA ALA A 167 -6.75 27.23 -10.55
C ALA A 167 -7.68 27.10 -9.32
N PRO A 168 -7.77 25.90 -8.71
CA PRO A 168 -8.60 25.71 -7.53
C PRO A 168 -8.02 26.48 -6.34
N SER A 169 -8.86 27.22 -5.63
CA SER A 169 -8.48 27.82 -4.34
C SER A 169 -8.40 26.74 -3.26
N ASN A 170 -7.65 27.02 -2.17
CA ASN A 170 -7.52 26.09 -1.05
C ASN A 170 -8.89 25.67 -0.45
N GLY A 171 -9.87 26.58 -0.46
CA GLY A 171 -11.24 26.28 -0.02
C GLY A 171 -11.95 25.26 -0.92
N ILE A 172 -11.75 25.35 -2.24
CA ILE A 172 -12.31 24.40 -3.21
C ILE A 172 -11.64 23.04 -3.05
N ILE A 173 -10.31 23.01 -2.92
CA ILE A 173 -9.56 21.76 -2.67
C ILE A 173 -10.09 21.08 -1.40
N TYR A 174 -10.25 21.84 -0.32
CA TYR A 174 -10.77 21.31 0.94
C TYR A 174 -12.22 20.80 0.82
N ALA A 175 -13.09 21.51 0.11
CA ALA A 175 -14.48 21.09 -0.09
C ALA A 175 -14.59 19.79 -0.90
N VAL A 176 -13.81 19.66 -1.98
CA VAL A 176 -13.75 18.43 -2.78
C VAL A 176 -13.18 17.28 -1.95
N PHE A 177 -12.08 17.53 -1.23
CA PHE A 177 -11.49 16.56 -0.30
C PHE A 177 -12.52 16.05 0.73
N LEU A 178 -13.23 16.96 1.41
CA LEU A 178 -14.24 16.59 2.40
C LEU A 178 -15.38 15.78 1.76
N GLY A 179 -15.82 16.16 0.56
CA GLY A 179 -16.80 15.40 -0.22
C GLY A 179 -16.32 13.98 -0.55
N CYS A 180 -15.06 13.82 -0.95
CA CYS A 180 -14.44 12.51 -1.21
C CYS A 180 -14.41 11.64 0.05
N VAL A 181 -13.95 12.18 1.19
CA VAL A 181 -13.89 11.45 2.46
C VAL A 181 -15.26 10.96 2.89
N ILE A 182 -16.28 11.83 2.82
CA ILE A 182 -17.66 11.46 3.20
C ILE A 182 -18.20 10.39 2.24
N CYS A 183 -17.99 10.56 0.93
CA CYS A 183 -18.43 9.60 -0.08
C CYS A 183 -17.78 8.22 0.13
N HIS A 184 -16.45 8.17 0.27
CA HIS A 184 -15.73 6.94 0.54
C HIS A 184 -16.11 6.31 1.88
N GLY A 185 -16.37 7.11 2.92
CA GLY A 185 -16.86 6.61 4.21
C GLY A 185 -18.24 5.93 4.12
N ILE A 186 -19.17 6.52 3.36
CA ILE A 186 -20.49 5.94 3.09
C ILE A 186 -20.35 4.66 2.26
N LEU A 187 -19.56 4.68 1.20
CA LEU A 187 -19.33 3.49 0.35
C LEU A 187 -18.66 2.36 1.14
N ALA A 188 -17.67 2.66 1.98
CA ALA A 188 -17.01 1.68 2.83
C ALA A 188 -17.98 1.03 3.82
N SER A 189 -18.92 1.81 4.36
CA SER A 189 -19.92 1.32 5.33
C SER A 189 -21.07 0.55 4.67
N THR A 190 -21.51 0.95 3.48
CA THR A 190 -22.70 0.39 2.79
C THR A 190 -22.37 -0.74 1.82
N MET A 191 -21.20 -0.71 1.17
CA MET A 191 -20.80 -1.67 0.13
C MET A 191 -19.77 -2.71 0.59
N SER A 192 -19.62 -2.92 1.90
CA SER A 192 -18.66 -3.88 2.48
C SER A 192 -18.75 -5.29 1.87
N LYS A 193 -19.96 -5.74 1.48
CA LYS A 193 -20.20 -7.03 0.82
C LYS A 193 -19.68 -7.12 -0.62
N ILE A 194 -19.56 -5.99 -1.32
CA ILE A 194 -19.12 -5.90 -2.73
C ILE A 194 -17.65 -5.46 -2.84
N MET A 195 -17.09 -4.92 -1.75
CA MET A 195 -15.74 -4.38 -1.68
C MET A 195 -14.68 -5.33 -2.25
N GLY A 196 -14.78 -6.63 -1.97
CA GLY A 196 -13.86 -7.63 -2.50
C GLY A 196 -13.83 -7.69 -4.03
N LYS A 197 -14.99 -7.62 -4.70
CA LYS A 197 -15.08 -7.61 -6.17
C LYS A 197 -14.58 -6.30 -6.77
N LEU A 198 -14.95 -5.18 -6.13
CA LEU A 198 -14.52 -3.85 -6.56
C LEU A 198 -13.00 -3.70 -6.47
N GLN A 199 -12.39 -4.23 -5.40
CA GLN A 199 -10.94 -4.29 -5.23
C GLN A 199 -10.27 -5.04 -6.39
N THR A 200 -10.79 -6.19 -6.81
CA THR A 200 -10.24 -6.94 -7.95
C THR A 200 -10.28 -6.13 -9.24
N VAL A 201 -11.37 -5.41 -9.51
CA VAL A 201 -11.47 -4.53 -10.70
C VAL A 201 -10.41 -3.44 -10.66
N PHE A 202 -10.24 -2.75 -9.52
CA PHE A 202 -9.22 -1.71 -9.38
C PHE A 202 -7.79 -2.25 -9.49
N VAL A 203 -7.54 -3.46 -9.00
CA VAL A 203 -6.27 -4.17 -9.20
C VAL A 203 -5.98 -4.37 -10.69
N VAL A 204 -6.94 -4.90 -11.44
CA VAL A 204 -6.78 -5.13 -12.88
C VAL A 204 -6.57 -3.80 -13.62
N MET A 205 -7.35 -2.77 -13.30
CA MET A 205 -7.17 -1.42 -13.87
C MET A 205 -5.78 -0.85 -13.56
N ASN A 206 -5.25 -1.04 -12.35
CA ASN A 206 -3.91 -0.59 -12.00
C ASN A 206 -2.83 -1.27 -12.85
N PHE A 207 -2.92 -2.58 -13.10
CA PHE A 207 -2.01 -3.25 -14.01
C PHE A 207 -2.09 -2.70 -15.42
N ILE A 208 -3.31 -2.53 -15.94
CA ILE A 208 -3.52 -1.92 -17.26
C ILE A 208 -2.85 -0.55 -17.32
N LEU A 209 -3.01 0.28 -16.28
CA LEU A 209 -2.38 1.61 -16.21
C LEU A 209 -0.85 1.53 -16.17
N ILE A 210 -0.28 0.58 -15.43
CA ILE A 210 1.18 0.35 -15.39
C ILE A 210 1.69 -0.03 -16.78
N PHE A 211 1.09 -1.03 -17.42
CA PHE A 211 1.50 -1.48 -18.76
C PHE A 211 1.31 -0.38 -19.81
N ALA A 212 0.17 0.32 -19.77
CA ALA A 212 -0.09 1.45 -20.64
C ALA A 212 0.97 2.54 -20.46
N THR A 213 1.38 2.84 -19.23
CA THR A 213 2.40 3.87 -18.95
C THR A 213 3.78 3.46 -19.43
N ILE A 214 4.18 2.20 -19.20
CA ILE A 214 5.47 1.65 -19.66
C ILE A 214 5.60 1.69 -21.19
N ILE A 215 4.48 1.52 -21.92
CA ILE A 215 4.48 1.52 -23.39
C ILE A 215 4.27 2.95 -23.94
N ALA A 216 3.30 3.68 -23.42
CA ALA A 216 2.89 4.99 -23.97
C ALA A 216 3.91 6.09 -23.69
N LEU A 217 4.58 6.12 -22.53
CA LEU A 217 5.57 7.16 -22.22
C LEU A 217 6.77 7.11 -23.18
N PRO A 218 7.44 5.96 -23.41
CA PRO A 218 8.56 5.89 -24.34
C PRO A 218 8.18 6.18 -25.80
N ILE A 219 6.95 5.85 -26.21
CA ILE A 219 6.44 6.14 -27.56
C ILE A 219 6.13 7.64 -27.68
N GLY A 220 5.37 8.20 -26.74
CA GLY A 220 4.94 9.61 -26.78
C GLY A 220 6.07 10.61 -26.60
N ARG A 221 7.19 10.20 -25.98
CA ARG A 221 8.41 11.02 -25.83
C ARG A 221 9.60 10.47 -26.60
N ALA A 222 9.38 9.69 -27.66
CA ALA A 222 10.46 9.06 -28.43
C ALA A 222 11.51 10.07 -28.94
N SER A 223 11.10 11.30 -29.27
CA SER A 223 11.97 12.38 -29.76
C SER A 223 12.57 13.29 -28.69
N GLN A 224 12.20 13.12 -27.41
CA GLN A 224 12.59 13.99 -26.29
C GLN A 224 13.02 13.18 -25.06
N ARG A 225 13.80 12.13 -25.26
CA ARG A 225 14.32 11.31 -24.16
C ARG A 225 15.49 12.02 -23.48
N ASN A 226 15.45 12.09 -22.16
CA ASN A 226 16.59 12.53 -21.38
C ASN A 226 17.70 11.47 -21.44
N ASP A 227 18.94 11.91 -21.47
CA ASP A 227 20.13 11.09 -21.42
C ASP A 227 20.42 10.59 -19.99
N ALA A 228 21.24 9.54 -19.90
CA ALA A 228 21.58 8.92 -18.61
C ALA A 228 22.31 9.90 -17.67
N GLU A 229 23.13 10.80 -18.22
CA GLU A 229 23.79 11.84 -17.43
C GLU A 229 22.74 12.74 -16.77
N TYR A 230 21.79 13.27 -17.53
CA TYR A 230 20.70 14.07 -16.97
C TYR A 230 19.91 13.33 -15.88
N ILE A 231 19.62 12.05 -16.06
CA ILE A 231 18.82 11.27 -15.10
C ILE A 231 19.60 10.98 -13.80
N PHE A 232 20.88 10.60 -13.90
CA PHE A 232 21.64 10.08 -12.75
C PHE A 232 22.53 11.12 -12.06
N THR A 233 22.92 12.19 -12.74
CA THR A 233 23.90 13.16 -12.22
C THR A 233 23.32 14.56 -12.00
N ARG A 234 22.24 14.93 -12.71
CA ARG A 234 21.64 16.26 -12.58
C ARG A 234 20.88 16.40 -11.26
N VAL A 235 21.50 17.08 -10.31
CA VAL A 235 20.84 17.53 -9.07
C VAL A 235 20.32 18.94 -9.30
N SER A 236 19.03 19.15 -9.00
CA SER A 236 18.41 20.47 -8.98
C SER A 236 17.86 20.72 -7.59
N ASN A 237 17.82 21.98 -7.18
CA ASN A 237 17.18 22.36 -5.94
C ASN A 237 16.22 23.52 -6.22
N LEU A 238 14.94 23.20 -6.31
CA LEU A 238 13.87 24.17 -6.54
C LEU A 238 13.25 24.66 -5.22
N THR A 239 13.95 24.48 -4.10
CA THR A 239 13.49 24.89 -2.76
C THR A 239 14.44 25.90 -2.15
N ALA A 240 13.97 26.61 -1.13
CA ALA A 240 14.82 27.50 -0.32
C ALA A 240 15.74 26.74 0.66
N TRP A 241 15.62 25.41 0.75
CA TRP A 241 16.35 24.57 1.69
C TRP A 241 17.69 24.12 1.11
N PRO A 242 18.68 23.75 1.94
CA PRO A 242 19.91 23.14 1.44
C PRO A 242 19.64 21.84 0.66
N THR A 243 20.45 21.57 -0.35
CA THR A 243 20.26 20.42 -1.27
C THR A 243 20.15 19.07 -0.56
N GLY A 244 20.86 18.88 0.56
CA GLY A 244 20.76 17.68 1.39
C GLY A 244 19.36 17.50 2.00
N TRP A 245 18.73 18.58 2.46
CA TRP A 245 17.37 18.56 2.98
C TRP A 245 16.34 18.33 1.87
N THR A 246 16.55 18.94 0.69
CA THR A 246 15.70 18.69 -0.49
C THR A 246 15.77 17.23 -0.93
N PHE A 247 16.94 16.60 -0.82
CA PHE A 247 17.10 15.16 -1.08
C PHE A 247 16.33 14.31 -0.05
N MET A 248 16.38 14.65 1.24
CA MET A 248 15.60 13.96 2.27
C MET A 248 14.08 14.15 2.07
N LEU A 249 13.64 15.31 1.59
CA LEU A 249 12.23 15.55 1.24
C LEU A 249 11.78 14.64 0.09
N ALA A 250 12.65 14.36 -0.87
CA ALA A 250 12.34 13.44 -1.96
C ALA A 250 12.10 12.00 -1.48
N TRP A 251 12.57 11.62 -0.28
CA TRP A 251 12.32 10.29 0.31
C TRP A 251 10.86 10.11 0.73
N LEU A 252 10.10 11.19 0.92
CA LEU A 252 8.68 11.07 1.27
C LEU A 252 7.88 10.34 0.20
N SER A 253 8.22 10.48 -1.09
CA SER A 253 7.52 9.79 -2.17
C SER A 253 7.64 8.25 -2.09
N PRO A 254 8.85 7.65 -2.04
CA PRO A 254 8.98 6.20 -1.88
C PRO A 254 8.48 5.72 -0.51
N ILE A 255 8.67 6.47 0.58
CA ILE A 255 8.16 6.11 1.91
C ILE A 255 6.63 6.04 1.92
N TRP A 256 5.96 7.02 1.31
CA TRP A 256 4.50 7.02 1.22
C TRP A 256 3.98 5.91 0.28
N THR A 257 4.66 5.72 -0.85
CA THR A 257 4.25 4.74 -1.86
C THR A 257 4.41 3.29 -1.38
N ILE A 258 5.54 2.99 -0.73
CA ILE A 258 5.93 1.63 -0.32
C ILE A 258 5.70 1.41 1.18
N GLY A 259 6.21 2.33 2.02
CA GLY A 259 6.27 2.17 3.48
C GLY A 259 4.92 2.18 4.19
N GLY A 260 3.91 2.88 3.67
CA GLY A 260 2.56 2.94 4.27
C GLY A 260 1.81 1.60 4.28
N LYS A 261 2.36 0.55 3.67
CA LYS A 261 1.66 -0.74 3.47
C LYS A 261 2.24 -1.89 4.29
N SER A 262 3.38 -1.68 4.96
CA SER A 262 4.01 -2.68 5.84
C SER A 262 3.15 -3.04 7.06
N SER A 263 2.37 -2.10 7.60
CA SER A 263 1.43 -2.38 8.71
C SER A 263 0.27 -3.30 8.29
N LYS A 264 -0.14 -3.27 7.02
CA LYS A 264 -1.21 -4.12 6.49
C LYS A 264 -0.77 -5.58 6.37
N LEU A 265 0.50 -5.83 6.08
CA LEU A 265 1.04 -7.18 5.97
C LEU A 265 1.07 -7.91 7.31
N SER A 266 1.27 -7.19 8.43
CA SER A 266 1.21 -7.76 9.79
C SER A 266 -0.21 -8.18 10.23
N THR A 267 -1.23 -7.86 9.44
CA THR A 267 -2.65 -8.16 9.77
C THR A 267 -3.16 -9.41 9.04
N TYR A 268 -2.39 -9.95 8.09
CA TYR A 268 -2.71 -11.17 7.33
C TYR A 268 -1.76 -12.30 7.69
#